data_AF-E3KBI6-F1
#
_entry.id   AF-E3KBI6-F1
#
_cell.length_a   1.000
_cell.length_b   1.000
_cell.length_c   1.000
_cell.angle_alpha   90.00
_cell.angle_beta   90.00
_cell.angle_gamma   90.00
#
_symmetry.space_group_name_H-M   'P 1'
#
loop_
_entity.id
_entity.type
_entity.pdbx_description
1 polymer ?
#
loop_
_entity_poly.entity_id
_entity_poly.type
_entity_poly.pdbx_seq_one_letter_code
_entity_poly.pdbx_strand_id
1 'polypeptide(L)'
;MSTLKSWIGLTFCILLGLAQGCEAAMDKPISCGDLVHHAAQKEPIQIEQAPQLLPLCPSCSARAPSIIGDPDQTGVGNKPEETLHREHSSPQYLIGGRGVPDGRQMLRPSPHPASSSGGAANNRGRFIIRNPATAQLEVEGTGEVVRFASLCAPDLFDNEGFEKEDTMRTIAQFGKWPVTRTYTLKVKSTRISRGHINGWDPELEDFLYDEDMFVSIDHTIALAAQYNVRLIIPIINQDYGSEETNWVGNFTDLIRHRRGVRKDRQGLDWWRDEECLDSMKKIVSFLLNRVNTFTGVRIGDDPTILAFETGNEMNFGGLSPAPGDWTLEIARHIKSLAPKALVMDGSFARNDAIEHSHDHQALRSELVDIVGYHYYGYGDKWRVEKDVKVARAHGTAFICGEYGFFADGQQFEYFLKHCDQQGVSGTLAWSLRPHSVKGGFQTHGEGNEIWSYHAPGWEPARLSTGQHPEWDHRERDVIRAIRKAAFELTNQEPPPIRLEHSPELFLCSNGESFTWRGVAWADSYELWISPAGQAEPAQEIEWKFFQGGITDNIKQGHLKYSVDDILRLVNCNSLRIIMRGISADNLPGPFSKPLRITSQISSDKLDPATPSGASKPIIKCNIL
;
A
#
# COMPACT_ATOMS: atom_id res chain seq x y z
N MET A 1 27.94 -8.86 -37.25
CA MET A 1 28.76 -7.63 -37.19
C MET A 1 27.97 -6.48 -37.81
N SER A 2 27.19 -5.76 -36.99
CA SER A 2 26.76 -4.35 -37.15
C SER A 2 25.54 -4.07 -36.25
N THR A 3 25.66 -4.29 -34.94
CA THR A 3 24.74 -3.78 -33.88
C THR A 3 25.20 -4.31 -32.52
N LEU A 4 26.45 -4.02 -32.14
CA LEU A 4 26.96 -4.32 -30.79
C LEU A 4 28.23 -3.50 -30.49
N LYS A 5 28.16 -2.17 -30.63
CA LYS A 5 29.25 -1.23 -30.28
C LYS A 5 28.76 0.18 -29.88
N SER A 6 27.68 0.29 -29.09
CA SER A 6 27.22 1.60 -28.59
C SER A 6 26.81 1.65 -27.11
N TRP A 7 27.25 0.69 -26.27
CA TRP A 7 26.80 0.61 -24.87
C TRP A 7 27.92 0.44 -23.83
N ILE A 8 29.14 0.92 -24.11
CA ILE A 8 30.25 0.94 -23.12
C ILE A 8 30.81 2.36 -22.91
N GLY A 9 30.17 3.40 -23.48
CA GLY A 9 30.60 4.80 -23.34
C GLY A 9 29.71 5.70 -22.46
N LEU A 10 28.71 5.15 -21.77
CA LEU A 10 27.73 5.93 -21.00
C LEU A 10 27.69 5.60 -19.50
N THR A 11 28.75 4.96 -18.98
CA THR A 11 28.88 4.63 -17.56
C THR A 11 30.07 5.36 -16.90
N PHE A 12 30.64 6.38 -17.55
CA PHE A 12 31.77 7.14 -16.99
C PHE A 12 31.62 8.67 -16.98
N CYS A 13 30.44 9.21 -17.31
CA CYS A 13 30.18 10.66 -17.30
C CYS A 13 28.99 11.12 -16.44
N ILE A 14 28.51 10.29 -15.50
CA ILE A 14 27.50 10.71 -14.50
C ILE A 14 28.11 10.63 -13.08
N LEU A 15 29.37 11.03 -12.92
CA LEU A 15 30.02 11.08 -11.61
C LEU A 15 30.77 12.39 -11.31
N LEU A 16 30.82 13.35 -12.23
CA LEU A 16 31.34 14.69 -11.93
C LEU A 16 30.55 15.72 -12.73
N GLY A 17 29.58 16.36 -12.08
CA GLY A 17 28.83 17.46 -12.66
C GLY A 17 29.74 18.65 -12.94
N LEU A 18 30.11 18.83 -14.22
CA LEU A 18 30.68 20.06 -14.74
C LEU A 18 30.21 20.24 -16.20
N ALA A 19 29.37 21.23 -16.43
CA ALA A 19 29.05 21.70 -17.77
C ALA A 19 29.97 22.88 -18.09
N GLN A 20 30.87 22.71 -19.07
CA GLN A 20 31.22 23.71 -20.10
C GLN A 20 32.40 23.24 -20.99
N GLY A 21 32.21 23.31 -22.31
CA GLY A 21 33.26 23.76 -23.24
C GLY A 21 33.90 22.74 -24.19
N CYS A 22 33.67 22.98 -25.49
CA CYS A 22 34.54 22.73 -26.65
C CYS A 22 34.46 21.37 -27.40
N GLU A 23 34.08 21.52 -28.68
CA GLU A 23 34.24 20.61 -29.81
C GLU A 23 35.71 20.21 -30.05
N ALA A 24 35.95 18.96 -30.46
CA ALA A 24 36.62 18.61 -31.73
C ALA A 24 37.12 17.15 -31.79
N ALA A 25 37.00 16.59 -33.00
CA ALA A 25 37.79 15.51 -33.60
C ALA A 25 37.55 14.03 -33.18
N MET A 26 36.82 13.32 -34.04
CA MET A 26 36.97 11.88 -34.27
C MET A 26 38.24 11.60 -35.09
N ASP A 27 39.01 10.55 -34.74
CA ASP A 27 39.68 9.71 -35.76
C ASP A 27 40.18 8.33 -35.24
N LYS A 28 39.55 7.28 -35.76
CA LYS A 28 40.03 5.92 -36.14
C LYS A 28 40.53 4.86 -35.11
N PRO A 29 40.42 3.54 -35.45
CA PRO A 29 40.05 2.47 -34.49
C PRO A 29 41.06 1.32 -34.36
N ILE A 30 41.16 0.66 -33.20
CA ILE A 30 41.87 -0.64 -33.08
C ILE A 30 41.14 -1.66 -32.16
N SER A 31 41.12 -2.88 -32.69
CA SER A 31 40.70 -4.24 -32.28
C SER A 31 40.71 -4.68 -30.80
N CYS A 32 39.78 -5.59 -30.46
CA CYS A 32 39.77 -6.41 -29.24
C CYS A 32 40.86 -7.50 -29.26
N GLY A 33 41.44 -7.77 -28.08
CA GLY A 33 42.22 -8.96 -27.75
C GLY A 33 42.41 -9.06 -26.22
N ASP A 34 41.77 -10.05 -25.63
CA ASP A 34 42.13 -10.82 -24.43
C ASP A 34 42.55 -10.09 -23.13
N LEU A 35 41.73 -10.19 -22.08
CA LEU A 35 42.20 -10.08 -20.69
C LEU A 35 41.54 -11.14 -19.80
N VAL A 36 42.26 -12.25 -19.64
CA VAL A 36 42.15 -13.20 -18.53
C VAL A 36 43.51 -13.24 -17.81
N HIS A 37 43.43 -13.07 -16.48
CA HIS A 37 44.42 -13.39 -15.44
C HIS A 37 45.66 -12.51 -15.15
N HIS A 38 45.77 -12.25 -13.84
CA HIS A 38 46.96 -12.11 -12.97
C HIS A 38 47.60 -10.72 -12.74
N ALA A 39 47.49 -10.26 -11.48
CA ALA A 39 48.58 -10.05 -10.50
C ALA A 39 48.12 -8.96 -9.50
N ALA A 40 47.87 -9.24 -8.22
CA ALA A 40 48.83 -9.54 -7.15
C ALA A 40 49.96 -8.50 -6.98
N GLN A 41 49.86 -7.76 -5.87
CA GLN A 41 50.93 -7.09 -5.10
C GLN A 41 51.67 -5.90 -5.70
N LYS A 42 51.54 -4.74 -5.04
CA LYS A 42 52.64 -3.83 -4.65
C LYS A 42 52.11 -2.64 -3.82
N GLU A 43 52.50 -2.59 -2.55
CA GLU A 43 52.86 -1.34 -1.85
C GLU A 43 54.37 -1.07 -2.08
N PRO A 44 55.01 0.04 -1.61
CA PRO A 44 54.54 1.32 -1.02
C PRO A 44 55.23 2.56 -1.65
N ILE A 45 54.75 3.81 -1.42
CA ILE A 45 55.63 5.02 -1.31
C ILE A 45 54.97 6.07 -0.39
N GLN A 46 55.69 6.47 0.67
CA GLN A 46 55.49 7.70 1.45
C GLN A 46 56.18 8.90 0.78
N ILE A 47 55.59 10.10 0.84
CA ILE A 47 56.32 11.38 0.88
C ILE A 47 55.66 12.33 1.90
N GLU A 48 56.47 12.75 2.87
CA GLU A 48 56.24 13.82 3.83
C GLU A 48 56.36 15.21 3.18
N GLN A 49 55.58 16.19 3.63
CA GLN A 49 56.05 17.43 4.31
C GLN A 49 54.95 18.52 4.33
N ALA A 50 54.73 19.04 5.53
CA ALA A 50 53.81 20.13 5.87
C ALA A 50 54.41 21.53 5.55
N PRO A 51 53.69 22.64 5.82
CA PRO A 51 53.84 23.19 7.16
C PRO A 51 52.54 23.67 7.82
N GLN A 52 52.52 23.47 9.14
CA GLN A 52 51.64 24.12 10.10
C GLN A 52 51.95 25.62 10.20
N LEU A 53 50.94 26.45 10.47
CA LEU A 53 51.05 27.57 11.42
C LEU A 53 49.70 27.78 12.14
N LEU A 54 49.84 28.06 13.44
CA LEU A 54 48.90 27.93 14.56
C LEU A 54 48.28 29.32 14.93
N PRO A 55 47.45 29.43 16.01
CA PRO A 55 46.25 30.27 16.12
C PRO A 55 46.44 31.51 17.00
N LEU A 56 45.47 32.43 17.02
CA LEU A 56 45.30 33.41 18.11
C LEU A 56 43.82 33.74 18.41
N CYS A 57 43.50 33.69 19.71
CA CYS A 57 42.29 34.07 20.46
C CYS A 57 42.35 35.61 20.81
N PRO A 58 41.66 36.20 21.82
CA PRO A 58 40.23 36.32 22.18
C PRO A 58 39.77 37.81 22.41
N SER A 59 38.48 38.00 22.73
CA SER A 59 37.86 39.06 23.57
C SER A 59 37.84 40.54 23.14
N CYS A 60 36.64 41.16 23.22
CA CYS A 60 36.43 42.45 23.88
C CYS A 60 34.93 42.71 24.19
N SER A 61 34.64 42.96 25.46
CA SER A 61 33.39 43.48 26.00
C SER A 61 33.31 45.01 25.90
N ALA A 62 32.11 45.62 25.80
CA ALA A 62 31.67 46.69 26.71
C ALA A 62 30.28 47.29 26.38
N ARG A 63 29.39 47.21 27.39
CA ARG A 63 28.50 48.24 27.98
C ARG A 63 27.45 49.02 27.14
N ALA A 64 26.22 48.95 27.67
CA ALA A 64 25.11 49.90 27.52
C ALA A 64 25.42 51.30 28.13
N PRO A 65 24.57 52.31 27.88
CA PRO A 65 23.52 52.61 28.86
C PRO A 65 22.14 53.03 28.28
N SER A 66 21.12 52.78 29.09
CA SER A 66 19.74 53.29 29.08
C SER A 66 19.63 54.73 29.60
N ILE A 67 18.70 55.58 29.10
CA ILE A 67 17.92 56.67 29.80
C ILE A 67 16.76 57.10 28.87
N ILE A 68 15.47 56.79 29.18
CA ILE A 68 14.37 57.65 29.73
C ILE A 68 13.88 58.80 28.83
N GLY A 69 12.56 58.85 28.59
CA GLY A 69 11.82 60.11 28.33
C GLY A 69 10.52 60.00 27.52
N ASP A 70 9.42 59.62 28.16
CA ASP A 70 8.07 60.16 27.91
C ASP A 70 7.88 61.34 28.91
N PRO A 71 6.96 62.33 28.77
CA PRO A 71 5.51 62.09 28.68
C PRO A 71 4.62 63.19 28.01
N ASP A 72 3.30 62.96 28.09
CA ASP A 72 2.17 63.90 28.23
C ASP A 72 1.52 64.52 26.96
N GLN A 73 0.20 64.72 26.84
CA GLN A 73 -1.03 64.28 27.56
C GLN A 73 -2.27 64.82 26.79
N THR A 74 -3.47 64.51 27.31
CA THR A 74 -4.83 65.05 27.06
C THR A 74 -5.73 64.25 26.09
N GLY A 75 -6.94 63.79 26.45
CA GLY A 75 -7.66 63.82 27.73
C GLY A 75 -9.13 63.34 27.60
N VAL A 76 -9.64 62.76 28.71
CA VAL A 76 -11.00 62.83 29.31
C VAL A 76 -12.21 62.23 28.54
N GLY A 77 -13.11 61.40 29.11
CA GLY A 77 -13.25 60.92 30.50
C GLY A 77 -14.52 60.08 30.80
N ASN A 78 -14.69 59.84 32.10
CA ASN A 78 -15.87 59.44 32.90
C ASN A 78 -16.42 57.99 32.94
N LYS A 79 -16.40 57.45 34.17
CA LYS A 79 -17.13 56.31 34.81
C LYS A 79 -18.61 56.72 35.14
N PRO A 80 -19.54 55.86 35.66
CA PRO A 80 -19.34 54.63 36.47
C PRO A 80 -20.30 53.43 36.23
N GLU A 81 -20.11 52.44 37.10
CA GLU A 81 -20.71 51.10 37.33
C GLU A 81 -22.23 50.92 37.13
N GLU A 82 -22.63 49.72 36.68
CA GLU A 82 -23.78 48.98 37.23
C GLU A 82 -23.73 47.47 36.91
N THR A 83 -23.88 46.65 37.95
CA THR A 83 -24.10 45.19 37.94
C THR A 83 -25.48 44.81 37.40
N LEU A 84 -25.57 43.75 36.57
CA LEU A 84 -26.78 42.90 36.49
C LEU A 84 -26.51 41.54 35.82
N HIS A 85 -26.90 40.47 36.50
CA HIS A 85 -27.07 39.12 35.98
C HIS A 85 -28.07 39.08 34.83
N ARG A 86 -27.80 38.28 33.77
CA ARG A 86 -28.70 37.21 33.30
C ARG A 86 -28.15 36.47 32.07
N GLU A 87 -28.45 35.19 32.05
CA GLU A 87 -28.37 34.22 30.97
C GLU A 87 -28.95 34.76 29.65
N HIS A 88 -28.36 34.39 28.51
CA HIS A 88 -29.09 33.81 27.37
C HIS A 88 -28.15 33.39 26.22
N SER A 89 -28.14 32.07 25.98
CA SER A 89 -28.29 31.40 24.68
C SER A 89 -28.20 32.28 23.41
N SER A 90 -27.26 31.93 22.52
CA SER A 90 -27.19 32.40 21.13
C SER A 90 -27.49 31.26 20.13
N PRO A 91 -28.01 31.58 18.92
CA PRO A 91 -29.02 30.77 18.25
C PRO A 91 -28.49 29.92 17.08
N GLN A 92 -29.11 28.75 16.93
CA GLN A 92 -29.03 27.88 15.75
C GLN A 92 -29.81 28.51 14.59
N TYR A 93 -29.16 28.63 13.43
CA TYR A 93 -29.84 28.92 12.17
C TYR A 93 -30.39 27.62 11.56
N LEU A 94 -31.71 27.55 11.44
CA LEU A 94 -32.48 26.56 10.70
C LEU A 94 -32.91 27.18 9.36
N ILE A 95 -32.52 26.56 8.25
CA ILE A 95 -33.24 26.66 6.97
C ILE A 95 -33.40 25.23 6.44
N GLY A 96 -34.63 24.69 6.54
CA GLY A 96 -35.08 23.57 5.70
C GLY A 96 -35.43 24.09 4.31
N GLY A 97 -35.48 23.33 3.23
CA GLY A 97 -35.32 21.90 2.98
C GLY A 97 -35.84 21.63 1.57
N ARG A 98 -35.49 20.50 0.93
CA ARG A 98 -36.34 19.73 -0.01
C ARG A 98 -35.58 18.53 -0.61
N GLY A 99 -36.19 17.35 -0.46
CA GLY A 99 -36.25 16.34 -1.53
C GLY A 99 -35.13 15.30 -1.60
N VAL A 100 -35.24 14.26 -0.77
CA VAL A 100 -34.56 12.96 -0.94
C VAL A 100 -35.24 12.17 -2.06
N PRO A 101 -34.49 11.49 -2.95
CA PRO A 101 -34.92 10.21 -3.50
C PRO A 101 -34.28 9.08 -2.70
N ASP A 102 -35.16 8.30 -2.08
CA ASP A 102 -34.90 7.12 -1.27
C ASP A 102 -34.27 6.00 -2.13
N GLY A 103 -33.30 5.24 -1.60
CA GLY A 103 -32.74 4.11 -2.34
C GLY A 103 -31.36 3.57 -1.98
N ARG A 104 -30.69 4.03 -0.91
CA ARG A 104 -29.53 3.30 -0.36
C ARG A 104 -29.94 2.60 0.91
N GLN A 105 -30.36 1.34 0.76
CA GLN A 105 -30.42 0.39 1.87
C GLN A 105 -29.02 0.35 2.48
N MET A 106 -28.84 1.03 3.62
CA MET A 106 -27.65 0.90 4.44
C MET A 106 -27.56 -0.57 4.84
N LEU A 107 -26.60 -1.28 4.26
CA LEU A 107 -26.22 -2.62 4.66
C LEU A 107 -25.82 -2.54 6.14
N ARG A 108 -26.72 -2.96 7.03
CA ARG A 108 -26.33 -3.28 8.40
C ARG A 108 -25.28 -4.39 8.32
N PRO A 109 -24.17 -4.31 9.07
CA PRO A 109 -23.19 -5.39 9.11
C PRO A 109 -23.89 -6.67 9.54
N SER A 110 -23.81 -7.71 8.71
CA SER A 110 -24.23 -9.05 9.10
C SER A 110 -23.35 -9.50 10.27
N PRO A 111 -23.92 -9.97 11.39
CA PRO A 111 -23.12 -10.57 12.45
C PRO A 111 -22.61 -11.93 11.96
N HIS A 112 -21.35 -12.01 11.57
CA HIS A 112 -20.69 -13.31 11.36
C HIS A 112 -20.34 -13.95 12.71
N PRO A 113 -20.48 -15.28 12.85
CA PRO A 113 -20.11 -15.98 14.06
C PRO A 113 -18.59 -15.97 14.24
N ALA A 114 -18.17 -15.68 15.47
CA ALA A 114 -16.79 -15.69 15.93
C ALA A 114 -16.07 -17.00 15.56
N SER A 115 -15.00 -16.92 14.77
CA SER A 115 -13.97 -17.98 14.78
C SER A 115 -12.53 -17.54 14.43
N SER A 116 -12.21 -16.25 14.36
CA SER A 116 -10.81 -15.82 14.47
C SER A 116 -10.47 -15.53 15.94
N SER A 117 -9.95 -16.54 16.65
CA SER A 117 -9.43 -16.36 18.01
C SER A 117 -8.05 -15.67 18.04
N GLY A 118 -7.73 -14.87 17.01
CA GLY A 118 -6.46 -14.17 16.86
C GLY A 118 -6.33 -12.98 17.83
N GLY A 119 -5.10 -12.55 18.09
CA GLY A 119 -4.80 -11.45 19.01
C GLY A 119 -5.53 -10.16 18.64
N ALA A 120 -5.62 -9.84 17.34
CA ALA A 120 -6.31 -8.66 16.86
C ALA A 120 -7.83 -8.67 17.15
N ALA A 121 -8.51 -9.80 16.99
CA ALA A 121 -9.94 -9.95 17.28
C ALA A 121 -10.27 -9.84 18.78
N ASN A 122 -9.33 -10.26 19.63
CA ASN A 122 -9.46 -10.16 21.08
C ASN A 122 -9.17 -8.75 21.62
N ASN A 123 -8.62 -7.88 20.78
CA ASN A 123 -8.12 -6.57 21.18
C ASN A 123 -9.10 -5.40 21.00
N ARG A 124 -10.37 -5.67 20.66
CA ARG A 124 -11.55 -4.77 20.66
C ARG A 124 -11.28 -3.31 21.09
N GLY A 125 -10.62 -2.52 20.24
CA GLY A 125 -10.42 -1.08 20.47
C GLY A 125 -9.18 -0.66 21.28
N ARG A 126 -8.20 -1.55 21.53
CA ARG A 126 -6.91 -1.19 22.14
C ARG A 126 -5.88 -0.74 21.12
N PHE A 127 -5.07 0.24 21.50
CA PHE A 127 -3.90 0.66 20.74
C PHE A 127 -2.75 -0.33 20.86
N ILE A 128 -1.86 -0.31 19.88
CA ILE A 128 -0.53 -0.89 19.99
C ILE A 128 0.42 0.24 20.37
N ILE A 129 1.28 0.00 21.36
CA ILE A 129 2.23 0.97 21.90
C ILE A 129 3.65 0.44 21.75
N ARG A 130 4.64 1.33 21.74
CA ARG A 130 6.05 0.95 21.87
C ARG A 130 6.41 0.82 23.34
N ASN A 131 7.07 -0.27 23.71
CA ASN A 131 7.79 -0.37 24.97
C ASN A 131 9.24 0.12 24.78
N PRO A 132 9.61 1.29 25.31
CA PRO A 132 10.94 1.88 25.10
C PRO A 132 12.07 1.07 25.76
N ALA A 133 11.76 0.24 26.77
CA ALA A 133 12.77 -0.58 27.44
C ALA A 133 13.17 -1.80 26.61
N THR A 134 12.23 -2.36 25.82
CA THR A 134 12.46 -3.54 24.99
C THR A 134 12.62 -3.21 23.51
N ALA A 135 12.26 -1.97 23.10
CA ALA A 135 12.14 -1.54 21.71
C ALA A 135 11.12 -2.40 20.91
N GLN A 136 10.14 -3.00 21.58
CA GLN A 136 9.12 -3.84 20.96
C GLN A 136 7.76 -3.14 20.92
N LEU A 137 6.91 -3.60 20.00
CA LEU A 137 5.50 -3.21 19.96
C LEU A 137 4.70 -4.14 20.87
N GLU A 138 3.78 -3.57 21.64
CA GLU A 138 2.96 -4.29 22.61
C GLU A 138 1.52 -3.82 22.57
N VAL A 139 0.60 -4.70 22.92
CA VAL A 139 -0.80 -4.32 23.14
C VAL A 139 -0.90 -3.49 24.41
N GLU A 140 -1.56 -2.33 24.33
CA GLU A 140 -1.72 -1.41 25.45
C GLU A 140 -2.26 -2.13 26.71
N GLY A 141 -1.47 -2.09 27.78
CA GLY A 141 -1.83 -2.59 29.10
C GLY A 141 -1.84 -4.12 29.25
N THR A 142 -1.27 -4.90 28.34
CA THR A 142 -1.18 -6.37 28.49
C THR A 142 0.24 -6.92 28.53
N GLY A 143 1.23 -6.20 27.98
CA GLY A 143 2.59 -6.71 27.76
C GLY A 143 2.68 -7.77 26.65
N GLU A 144 1.60 -7.99 25.90
CA GLU A 144 1.60 -8.92 24.77
C GLU A 144 2.33 -8.30 23.59
N VAL A 145 3.46 -8.89 23.22
CA VAL A 145 4.28 -8.45 22.09
C VAL A 145 3.55 -8.66 20.76
N VAL A 146 3.60 -7.63 19.92
CA VAL A 146 3.04 -7.61 18.57
C VAL A 146 4.17 -7.74 17.57
N ARG A 147 4.15 -8.84 16.82
CA ARG A 147 5.02 -9.05 15.65
C ARG A 147 4.20 -9.58 14.49
N PHE A 148 4.55 -9.18 13.27
CA PHE A 148 3.80 -9.57 12.07
C PHE A 148 4.68 -9.73 10.83
N ALA A 149 4.24 -10.57 9.90
CA ALA A 149 4.76 -10.65 8.54
C ALA A 149 3.55 -10.61 7.58
N SER A 150 3.57 -9.68 6.62
CA SER A 150 2.43 -9.45 5.73
C SER A 150 2.88 -8.75 4.44
N LEU A 151 1.96 -8.06 3.76
CA LEU A 151 2.18 -7.38 2.48
C LEU A 151 1.68 -5.93 2.52
N CYS A 152 2.35 -5.06 1.77
CA CYS A 152 1.82 -3.75 1.40
C CYS A 152 0.62 -3.91 0.45
N ALA A 153 -0.38 -3.06 0.61
CA ALA A 153 -1.57 -3.00 -0.25
C ALA A 153 -1.72 -1.57 -0.82
N PRO A 154 -0.91 -1.20 -1.83
CA PRO A 154 -0.79 0.20 -2.24
C PRO A 154 -2.06 0.77 -2.90
N ASP A 155 -2.85 -0.06 -3.57
CA ASP A 155 -4.08 0.37 -4.27
C ASP A 155 -5.28 0.49 -3.31
N LEU A 156 -5.09 0.25 -2.00
CA LEU A 156 -6.18 0.13 -1.04
C LEU A 156 -7.05 1.38 -0.91
N PHE A 157 -6.46 2.58 -1.02
CA PHE A 157 -7.22 3.85 -1.03
C PHE A 157 -7.85 4.18 -2.38
N ASP A 158 -7.41 3.52 -3.45
CA ASP A 158 -7.94 3.70 -4.81
C ASP A 158 -9.06 2.71 -5.16
N ASN A 159 -9.09 1.57 -4.48
CA ASN A 159 -10.09 0.54 -4.66
C ASN A 159 -11.45 0.92 -4.07
N GLU A 160 -12.51 0.21 -4.45
CA GLU A 160 -13.84 0.43 -3.89
C GLU A 160 -14.60 -0.85 -3.57
N GLY A 161 -15.49 -0.78 -2.58
CA GLY A 161 -16.41 -1.88 -2.23
C GLY A 161 -15.71 -3.23 -2.08
N PHE A 162 -16.04 -4.15 -3.01
CA PHE A 162 -15.55 -5.53 -3.04
C PHE A 162 -14.03 -5.66 -2.99
N GLU A 163 -13.27 -4.83 -3.72
CA GLU A 163 -11.81 -4.95 -3.81
C GLU A 163 -11.12 -4.60 -2.48
N LYS A 164 -11.66 -3.62 -1.74
CA LYS A 164 -11.20 -3.29 -0.37
C LYS A 164 -11.49 -4.45 0.57
N GLU A 165 -12.70 -4.98 0.53
CA GLU A 165 -13.12 -6.08 1.40
C GLU A 165 -12.33 -7.37 1.13
N ASP A 166 -12.09 -7.70 -0.15
CA ASP A 166 -11.25 -8.82 -0.57
C ASP A 166 -9.80 -8.69 -0.07
N THR A 167 -9.25 -7.47 -0.13
CA THR A 167 -7.94 -7.15 0.47
C THR A 167 -7.94 -7.45 1.98
N MET A 168 -8.97 -7.00 2.71
CA MET A 168 -9.05 -7.24 4.16
C MET A 168 -9.19 -8.71 4.53
N ARG A 169 -10.05 -9.44 3.81
CA ARG A 169 -10.21 -10.90 3.97
C ARG A 169 -8.90 -11.63 3.68
N THR A 170 -8.14 -11.15 2.70
CA THR A 170 -6.83 -11.71 2.35
C THR A 170 -5.81 -11.45 3.45
N ILE A 171 -5.66 -10.20 3.91
CA ILE A 171 -4.70 -9.80 4.95
C ILE A 171 -4.99 -10.51 6.27
N ALA A 172 -6.27 -10.70 6.63
CA ALA A 172 -6.70 -11.35 7.87
C ALA A 172 -6.17 -12.79 8.06
N GLN A 173 -5.65 -13.43 7.01
CA GLN A 173 -5.08 -14.78 7.07
C GLN A 173 -3.56 -14.83 7.33
N PHE A 174 -2.92 -13.68 7.54
CA PHE A 174 -1.48 -13.58 7.85
C PHE A 174 -1.22 -13.46 9.35
N GLY A 175 -1.26 -14.61 10.03
CA GLY A 175 -0.83 -14.75 11.42
C GLY A 175 -1.79 -14.14 12.45
N LYS A 176 -1.31 -14.03 13.69
CA LYS A 176 -2.10 -13.54 14.84
C LYS A 176 -2.40 -12.03 14.77
N TRP A 177 -1.52 -11.27 14.12
CA TRP A 177 -1.57 -9.82 13.99
C TRP A 177 -1.57 -9.43 12.51
N PRO A 178 -2.75 -9.40 11.86
CA PRO A 178 -2.86 -8.94 10.48
C PRO A 178 -2.58 -7.45 10.40
N VAL A 179 -1.57 -7.06 9.62
CA VAL A 179 -1.20 -5.66 9.41
C VAL A 179 -0.93 -5.46 7.93
N THR A 180 -1.41 -4.37 7.36
CA THR A 180 -1.00 -3.95 6.02
C THR A 180 -0.60 -2.49 6.02
N ARG A 181 0.33 -2.15 5.12
CA ARG A 181 0.73 -0.77 4.84
C ARG A 181 0.05 -0.31 3.58
N THR A 182 -0.66 0.81 3.67
CA THR A 182 -1.28 1.45 2.50
C THR A 182 -0.20 2.12 1.66
N TYR A 183 -0.59 2.79 0.59
CA TYR A 183 0.26 3.83 0.02
C TYR A 183 -0.09 5.21 0.57
N THR A 184 0.49 6.26 -0.01
CA THR A 184 0.36 7.63 0.48
C THR A 184 -0.98 8.26 0.12
N LEU A 185 -1.31 9.40 0.75
CA LEU A 185 -2.37 10.25 0.24
C LEU A 185 -2.02 10.71 -1.17
N LYS A 186 -2.90 10.39 -2.12
CA LYS A 186 -2.78 10.85 -3.51
C LYS A 186 -2.90 12.37 -3.61
N VAL A 187 -1.92 13.02 -4.22
CA VAL A 187 -1.93 14.45 -4.54
C VAL A 187 -2.12 14.62 -6.05
N LYS A 188 -3.04 15.51 -6.45
CA LYS A 188 -3.23 15.86 -7.85
C LYS A 188 -1.93 16.41 -8.44
N SER A 189 -1.56 15.96 -9.63
CA SER A 189 -0.33 16.35 -10.31
C SER A 189 -0.57 16.48 -11.81
N THR A 190 0.48 16.66 -12.61
CA THR A 190 0.36 16.66 -14.08
C THR A 190 -0.22 15.36 -14.62
N ARG A 191 0.10 14.22 -13.99
CA ARG A 191 -0.37 12.88 -14.40
C ARG A 191 -1.63 12.42 -13.69
N ILE A 192 -1.98 13.09 -12.60
CA ILE A 192 -3.03 12.66 -11.69
C ILE A 192 -4.12 13.71 -11.75
N SER A 193 -5.24 13.38 -12.40
CA SER A 193 -6.35 14.31 -12.60
C SER A 193 -7.14 14.59 -11.32
N ARG A 194 -7.13 13.65 -10.38
CA ARG A 194 -7.85 13.69 -9.10
C ARG A 194 -7.04 12.99 -8.01
N GLY A 195 -6.89 13.63 -6.86
CA GLY A 195 -6.31 13.05 -5.65
C GLY A 195 -7.12 13.42 -4.41
N HIS A 196 -6.68 12.96 -3.24
CA HIS A 196 -7.20 13.39 -1.94
C HIS A 196 -6.98 14.89 -1.76
N ILE A 197 -5.87 15.41 -2.29
CA ILE A 197 -5.50 16.83 -2.27
C ILE A 197 -5.45 17.33 -3.72
N ASN A 198 -6.28 18.32 -4.07
CA ASN A 198 -6.49 18.74 -5.46
C ASN A 198 -6.02 20.17 -5.78
N GLY A 199 -5.60 20.93 -4.77
CA GLY A 199 -5.23 22.33 -4.93
C GLY A 199 -5.11 23.03 -3.59
N TRP A 200 -4.94 24.35 -3.63
CA TRP A 200 -4.88 25.23 -2.47
C TRP A 200 -5.98 26.29 -2.57
N ASP A 201 -6.65 26.57 -1.46
CA ASP A 201 -7.59 27.66 -1.29
C ASP A 201 -6.90 28.81 -0.52
N PRO A 202 -6.62 29.96 -1.16
CA PRO A 202 -5.97 31.08 -0.51
C PRO A 202 -6.88 31.83 0.48
N GLU A 203 -8.21 31.67 0.41
CA GLU A 203 -9.14 32.31 1.34
C GLU A 203 -9.26 31.51 2.64
N LEU A 204 -9.27 30.18 2.53
CA LEU A 204 -9.25 29.28 3.69
C LEU A 204 -7.84 29.08 4.27
N GLU A 205 -6.82 29.49 3.51
CA GLU A 205 -5.42 29.14 3.75
C GLU A 205 -5.23 27.64 3.99
N ASP A 206 -5.89 26.78 3.21
CA ASP A 206 -5.82 25.32 3.35
C ASP A 206 -5.91 24.61 1.99
N PHE A 207 -5.65 23.31 1.96
CA PHE A 207 -5.78 22.51 0.77
C PHE A 207 -7.25 22.24 0.40
N LEU A 208 -7.49 22.06 -0.89
CA LEU A 208 -8.75 21.58 -1.44
C LEU A 208 -8.79 20.05 -1.35
N TYR A 209 -9.41 19.56 -0.28
CA TYR A 209 -9.58 18.12 -0.02
C TYR A 209 -10.77 17.53 -0.80
N ASP A 210 -10.62 16.31 -1.30
CA ASP A 210 -11.69 15.57 -1.99
C ASP A 210 -12.49 14.71 -1.01
N GLU A 211 -13.68 15.17 -0.64
CA GLU A 211 -14.49 14.49 0.38
C GLU A 211 -14.81 13.04 0.02
N ASP A 212 -15.13 12.72 -1.24
CA ASP A 212 -15.44 11.33 -1.62
C ASP A 212 -14.22 10.41 -1.48
N MET A 213 -13.01 10.91 -1.77
CA MET A 213 -11.78 10.13 -1.58
C MET A 213 -11.44 9.95 -0.10
N PHE A 214 -11.75 10.92 0.77
CA PHE A 214 -11.62 10.73 2.21
C PHE A 214 -12.70 9.82 2.80
N VAL A 215 -13.93 9.82 2.25
CA VAL A 215 -14.96 8.81 2.56
C VAL A 215 -14.49 7.41 2.14
N SER A 216 -13.75 7.31 1.03
CA SER A 216 -13.10 6.05 0.62
C SER A 216 -12.09 5.55 1.68
N ILE A 217 -11.26 6.44 2.26
CA ILE A 217 -10.36 6.12 3.38
C ILE A 217 -11.17 5.68 4.62
N ASP A 218 -12.26 6.39 4.94
CA ASP A 218 -13.13 6.05 6.07
C ASP A 218 -13.66 4.61 5.96
N HIS A 219 -14.09 4.22 4.74
CA HIS A 219 -14.56 2.87 4.45
C HIS A 219 -13.44 1.83 4.62
N THR A 220 -12.21 2.14 4.17
CA THR A 220 -11.05 1.27 4.38
C THR A 220 -10.78 1.02 5.85
N ILE A 221 -10.79 2.06 6.69
CA ILE A 221 -10.59 1.93 8.13
C ILE A 221 -11.71 1.10 8.76
N ALA A 222 -12.97 1.34 8.36
CA ALA A 222 -14.11 0.57 8.86
C ALA A 222 -14.02 -0.93 8.51
N LEU A 223 -13.61 -1.26 7.28
CA LEU A 223 -13.39 -2.64 6.87
C LEU A 223 -12.19 -3.25 7.61
N ALA A 224 -11.08 -2.53 7.76
CA ALA A 224 -9.93 -3.00 8.52
C ALA A 224 -10.33 -3.35 9.97
N ALA A 225 -11.14 -2.50 10.61
CA ALA A 225 -11.70 -2.79 11.94
C ALA A 225 -12.58 -4.04 11.94
N GLN A 226 -13.47 -4.18 10.97
CA GLN A 226 -14.36 -5.34 10.82
C GLN A 226 -13.58 -6.67 10.68
N TYR A 227 -12.47 -6.65 9.94
CA TYR A 227 -11.64 -7.82 9.68
C TYR A 227 -10.45 -7.97 10.64
N ASN A 228 -10.35 -7.10 11.65
CA ASN A 228 -9.24 -7.06 12.61
C ASN A 228 -7.86 -6.92 11.97
N VAL A 229 -7.79 -6.13 10.89
CA VAL A 229 -6.56 -5.74 10.21
C VAL A 229 -6.12 -4.38 10.76
N ARG A 230 -4.84 -4.22 11.07
CA ARG A 230 -4.27 -2.91 11.42
C ARG A 230 -3.64 -2.24 10.21
N LEU A 231 -3.68 -0.91 10.18
CA LEU A 231 -3.17 -0.10 9.07
C LEU A 231 -1.93 0.69 9.46
N ILE A 232 -0.89 0.65 8.61
CA ILE A 232 0.17 1.67 8.58
C ILE A 232 -0.13 2.61 7.42
N ILE A 233 -0.19 3.91 7.70
CA ILE A 233 -0.60 4.93 6.72
C ILE A 233 0.55 5.94 6.52
N PRO A 234 1.32 5.83 5.41
CA PRO A 234 2.20 6.88 4.95
C PRO A 234 1.40 8.10 4.50
N ILE A 235 1.79 9.31 4.92
CA ILE A 235 1.00 10.50 4.63
C ILE A 235 1.31 11.07 3.24
N ILE A 236 2.60 11.28 2.92
CA ILE A 236 3.03 11.90 1.66
C ILE A 236 4.12 11.07 0.97
N ASN A 237 4.24 11.17 -0.35
CA ASN A 237 5.31 10.51 -1.09
C ASN A 237 6.52 11.44 -1.26
N GLN A 238 7.70 10.81 -1.37
CA GLN A 238 8.94 11.45 -1.79
C GLN A 238 8.90 11.93 -3.27
N ASP A 239 9.86 12.74 -3.71
CA ASP A 239 9.90 13.42 -5.02
C ASP A 239 10.84 12.84 -6.12
N TYR A 240 11.46 11.69 -5.89
CA TYR A 240 12.25 10.94 -6.87
C TYR A 240 11.47 10.60 -8.13
N GLY A 241 12.20 10.73 -9.22
CA GLY A 241 11.74 10.39 -10.55
C GLY A 241 11.35 11.61 -11.35
N SER A 242 10.88 11.36 -12.57
CA SER A 242 10.36 12.42 -13.43
C SER A 242 8.86 12.60 -13.16
N GLU A 243 8.27 13.65 -13.74
CA GLU A 243 6.82 13.74 -13.84
C GLU A 243 6.20 12.49 -14.48
N GLU A 244 6.96 11.75 -15.30
CA GLU A 244 6.51 10.49 -15.93
C GLU A 244 6.45 9.32 -14.94
N THR A 245 7.12 9.37 -13.80
CA THR A 245 7.06 8.31 -12.78
C THR A 245 6.27 8.74 -11.54
N ASN A 246 5.65 9.92 -11.57
CA ASN A 246 4.82 10.44 -10.50
C ASN A 246 3.38 9.90 -10.59
N TRP A 247 3.13 8.75 -9.98
CA TRP A 247 1.84 8.04 -10.05
C TRP A 247 0.84 8.40 -8.95
N VAL A 248 1.32 8.98 -7.85
CA VAL A 248 0.46 9.34 -6.69
C VAL A 248 0.61 10.76 -6.18
N GLY A 249 1.48 11.56 -6.79
CA GLY A 249 1.80 12.90 -6.31
C GLY A 249 2.81 12.84 -5.17
N ASN A 250 3.46 13.95 -4.89
CA ASN A 250 4.49 14.03 -3.86
C ASN A 250 4.54 15.41 -3.21
N PHE A 251 5.49 15.63 -2.30
CA PHE A 251 5.60 16.91 -1.61
C PHE A 251 5.87 18.11 -2.54
N THR A 252 6.48 17.91 -3.73
CA THR A 252 6.65 19.01 -4.72
C THR A 252 5.31 19.41 -5.36
N ASP A 253 4.35 18.49 -5.47
CA ASP A 253 2.98 18.81 -5.88
C ASP A 253 2.29 19.71 -4.84
N LEU A 254 2.52 19.47 -3.54
CA LEU A 254 1.96 20.31 -2.48
C LEU A 254 2.53 21.74 -2.55
N ILE A 255 3.84 21.87 -2.75
CA ILE A 255 4.50 23.17 -2.96
C ILE A 255 3.88 23.90 -4.15
N ARG A 256 3.70 23.20 -5.28
CA ARG A 256 3.08 23.76 -6.50
C ARG A 256 1.66 24.25 -6.25
N HIS A 257 0.83 23.46 -5.58
CA HIS A 257 -0.54 23.83 -5.24
C HIS A 257 -0.58 25.07 -4.36
N ARG A 258 0.17 25.07 -3.24
CA ARG A 258 0.19 26.19 -2.29
C ARG A 258 0.61 27.52 -2.93
N ARG A 259 1.56 27.46 -3.87
CA ARG A 259 2.05 28.66 -4.59
C ARG A 259 1.22 29.01 -5.83
N GLY A 260 0.29 28.16 -6.26
CA GLY A 260 -0.46 28.36 -7.51
C GLY A 260 0.44 28.32 -8.76
N VAL A 261 1.53 27.54 -8.73
CA VAL A 261 2.51 27.46 -9.82
C VAL A 261 2.62 26.06 -10.41
N ARG A 262 2.95 25.96 -11.71
CA ARG A 262 3.15 24.66 -12.38
C ARG A 262 4.50 24.00 -12.10
N LYS A 263 5.50 24.79 -11.73
CA LYS A 263 6.84 24.34 -11.35
C LYS A 263 7.28 25.17 -10.16
N ASP A 264 7.87 24.54 -9.16
CA ASP A 264 8.61 25.29 -8.16
C ASP A 264 9.85 25.89 -8.83
N ARG A 265 9.82 27.20 -9.07
CA ARG A 265 10.95 27.95 -9.63
C ARG A 265 11.79 28.62 -8.54
N GLN A 266 11.30 28.60 -7.30
CA GLN A 266 11.87 29.31 -6.16
C GLN A 266 12.83 28.39 -5.39
N GLY A 267 12.70 27.07 -5.55
CA GLY A 267 13.59 26.08 -4.96
C GLY A 267 13.36 25.96 -3.46
N LEU A 268 12.08 25.90 -3.05
CA LEU A 268 11.73 25.77 -1.65
C LEU A 268 12.29 24.47 -1.09
N ASP A 269 12.88 24.58 0.09
CA ASP A 269 13.36 23.48 0.88
C ASP A 269 12.18 22.90 1.67
N TRP A 270 11.62 21.80 1.15
CA TRP A 270 10.54 21.03 1.79
C TRP A 270 10.78 20.79 3.29
N TRP A 271 12.03 20.63 3.68
CA TRP A 271 12.40 20.26 5.05
C TRP A 271 12.48 21.45 6.01
N ARG A 272 12.69 22.66 5.50
CA ARG A 272 13.01 23.83 6.34
C ARG A 272 12.06 25.00 6.18
N ASP A 273 11.47 25.18 5.00
CA ASP A 273 10.60 26.32 4.76
C ASP A 273 9.31 26.20 5.58
N GLU A 274 8.97 27.29 6.28
CA GLU A 274 7.81 27.34 7.18
C GLU A 274 6.51 27.02 6.46
N GLU A 275 6.37 27.45 5.20
CA GLU A 275 5.20 27.13 4.38
C GLU A 275 5.10 25.64 4.02
N CYS A 276 6.22 24.95 3.79
CA CYS A 276 6.24 23.52 3.53
C CYS A 276 5.85 22.73 4.79
N LEU A 277 6.43 23.12 5.93
CA LEU A 277 6.10 22.55 7.22
C LEU A 277 4.63 22.77 7.60
N ASP A 278 4.11 23.98 7.43
CA ASP A 278 2.69 24.30 7.66
C ASP A 278 1.77 23.51 6.74
N SER A 279 2.15 23.32 5.47
CA SER A 279 1.41 22.48 4.52
C SER A 279 1.24 21.05 5.04
N MET A 280 2.34 20.44 5.48
CA MET A 280 2.30 19.09 6.04
C MET A 280 1.43 19.02 7.30
N LYS A 281 1.54 20.01 8.21
CA LYS A 281 0.72 20.07 9.42
C LYS A 281 -0.78 20.24 9.13
N LYS A 282 -1.16 20.99 8.10
CA LYS A 282 -2.57 21.12 7.67
C LYS A 282 -3.15 19.80 7.20
N ILE A 283 -2.40 19.05 6.38
CA ILE A 283 -2.82 17.71 5.93
C ILE A 283 -2.97 16.76 7.12
N VAL A 284 -2.00 16.75 8.04
CA VAL A 284 -2.06 15.95 9.27
C VAL A 284 -3.28 16.36 10.11
N SER A 285 -3.51 17.67 10.31
CA SER A 285 -4.68 18.18 11.05
C SER A 285 -5.99 17.76 10.42
N PHE A 286 -6.11 17.85 9.09
CA PHE A 286 -7.31 17.44 8.36
C PHE A 286 -7.57 15.96 8.53
N LEU A 287 -6.56 15.12 8.27
CA LEU A 287 -6.68 13.67 8.37
C LEU A 287 -7.02 13.22 9.80
N LEU A 288 -6.27 13.68 10.80
CA LEU A 288 -6.41 13.17 12.17
C LEU A 288 -7.63 13.72 12.91
N ASN A 289 -8.16 14.89 12.53
CA ASN A 289 -9.39 15.42 13.11
C ASN A 289 -10.66 14.96 12.38
N ARG A 290 -10.52 14.35 11.20
CA ARG A 290 -11.66 13.78 10.48
C ARG A 290 -12.37 12.74 11.34
N VAL A 291 -13.69 12.86 11.43
CA VAL A 291 -14.56 11.83 12.01
C VAL A 291 -14.95 10.87 10.88
N ASN A 292 -14.56 9.61 11.02
CA ASN A 292 -14.84 8.58 10.04
C ASN A 292 -16.36 8.47 9.83
N THR A 293 -16.82 8.61 8.58
CA THR A 293 -18.25 8.65 8.23
C THR A 293 -18.98 7.30 8.41
N PHE A 294 -18.26 6.18 8.50
CA PHE A 294 -18.82 4.85 8.72
C PHE A 294 -18.81 4.43 10.19
N THR A 295 -17.74 4.75 10.93
CA THR A 295 -17.57 4.32 12.33
C THR A 295 -17.97 5.39 13.34
N GLY A 296 -17.99 6.66 12.94
CA GLY A 296 -18.18 7.80 13.84
C GLY A 296 -16.98 8.08 14.76
N VAL A 297 -15.85 7.39 14.57
CA VAL A 297 -14.63 7.55 15.37
C VAL A 297 -13.71 8.56 14.67
N ARG A 298 -13.13 9.48 15.44
CA ARG A 298 -12.11 10.39 14.92
C ARG A 298 -10.85 9.59 14.56
N ILE A 299 -10.29 9.80 13.37
CA ILE A 299 -9.16 9.01 12.85
C ILE A 299 -7.98 8.99 13.83
N GLY A 300 -7.64 10.12 14.47
CA GLY A 300 -6.57 10.17 15.47
C GLY A 300 -6.83 9.37 16.76
N ASP A 301 -8.09 8.97 17.00
CA ASP A 301 -8.51 8.15 18.15
C ASP A 301 -8.85 6.70 17.74
N ASP A 302 -8.66 6.33 16.47
CA ASP A 302 -9.02 5.00 15.97
C ASP A 302 -7.86 3.99 16.16
N PRO A 303 -8.01 3.02 17.06
CA PRO A 303 -6.97 2.03 17.33
C PRO A 303 -6.70 1.12 16.13
N THR A 304 -7.61 1.04 15.14
CA THR A 304 -7.40 0.27 13.90
C THR A 304 -6.13 0.69 13.17
N ILE A 305 -5.70 1.93 13.35
CA ILE A 305 -4.46 2.45 12.80
C ILE A 305 -3.31 2.05 13.74
N LEU A 306 -2.37 1.27 13.22
CA LEU A 306 -1.15 0.91 13.93
C LEU A 306 -0.23 2.12 14.04
N ALA A 307 0.08 2.75 12.90
CA ALA A 307 1.01 3.86 12.82
C ALA A 307 0.65 4.83 11.70
N PHE A 308 0.92 6.11 11.95
CA PHE A 308 1.08 7.11 10.89
C PHE A 308 2.56 7.23 10.55
N GLU A 309 2.88 7.11 9.26
CA GLU A 309 4.23 7.25 8.75
C GLU A 309 4.37 8.61 8.08
N THR A 310 5.41 9.39 8.42
CA THR A 310 5.50 10.79 7.98
C THR A 310 5.47 10.91 6.45
N GLY A 311 6.02 9.92 5.75
CA GLY A 311 5.89 9.75 4.31
C GLY A 311 6.56 8.49 3.81
N ASN A 312 6.34 8.14 2.55
CA ASN A 312 6.97 7.01 1.90
C ASN A 312 8.37 7.37 1.41
N GLU A 313 9.38 6.61 1.82
CA GLU A 313 10.77 6.71 1.35
C GLU A 313 11.40 8.11 1.47
N MET A 314 11.07 8.85 2.53
CA MET A 314 11.53 10.21 2.73
C MET A 314 13.04 10.25 2.91
N ASN A 315 13.74 10.99 2.05
CA ASN A 315 15.18 11.19 2.19
C ASN A 315 15.63 12.43 1.40
N PHE A 316 16.87 12.85 1.60
CA PHE A 316 17.50 13.97 0.94
C PHE A 316 18.64 13.46 0.04
N GLY A 317 18.40 13.49 -1.28
CA GLY A 317 19.41 13.15 -2.29
C GLY A 317 19.79 11.67 -2.34
N GLY A 318 18.94 10.75 -1.90
CA GLY A 318 19.18 9.30 -1.88
C GLY A 318 19.95 8.79 -0.66
N LEU A 319 20.73 9.66 -0.01
CA LEU A 319 21.82 9.25 0.90
C LEU A 319 21.65 9.70 2.35
N SER A 320 20.81 10.72 2.59
CA SER A 320 20.56 11.27 3.92
C SER A 320 19.10 11.11 4.30
N PRO A 321 18.75 10.71 5.53
CA PRO A 321 17.36 10.53 5.96
C PRO A 321 16.59 11.85 5.93
N ALA A 322 15.26 11.78 6.14
CA ALA A 322 14.50 12.99 6.42
C ALA A 322 15.14 13.72 7.62
N PRO A 323 15.37 15.04 7.56
CA PRO A 323 16.01 15.77 8.64
C PRO A 323 15.27 15.57 9.97
N GLY A 324 16.03 15.36 11.04
CA GLY A 324 15.51 15.10 12.37
C GLY A 324 14.55 16.20 12.85
N ASP A 325 14.92 17.47 12.71
CA ASP A 325 14.08 18.60 13.17
C ASP A 325 12.71 18.61 12.48
N TRP A 326 12.67 18.37 11.17
CA TRP A 326 11.42 18.26 10.41
C TRP A 326 10.60 17.05 10.89
N THR A 327 11.25 15.89 11.01
CA THR A 327 10.59 14.65 11.46
C THR A 327 9.98 14.81 12.85
N LEU A 328 10.72 15.42 13.78
CA LEU A 328 10.25 15.66 15.15
C LEU A 328 9.10 16.67 15.21
N GLU A 329 9.10 17.68 14.34
CA GLU A 329 8.02 18.65 14.27
C GLU A 329 6.72 18.05 13.74
N ILE A 330 6.80 17.21 12.71
CA ILE A 330 5.63 16.45 12.22
C ILE A 330 5.17 15.42 13.26
N ALA A 331 6.09 14.67 13.86
CA ALA A 331 5.77 13.70 14.91
C ALA A 331 5.09 14.37 16.12
N ARG A 332 5.59 15.53 16.56
CA ARG A 332 4.97 16.33 17.63
C ARG A 332 3.55 16.74 17.28
N HIS A 333 3.33 17.18 16.05
CA HIS A 333 2.01 17.57 15.59
C HIS A 333 1.05 16.38 15.56
N ILE A 334 1.48 15.22 15.03
CA ILE A 334 0.71 13.97 15.05
C ILE A 334 0.37 13.58 16.50
N LYS A 335 1.36 13.52 17.40
CA LYS A 335 1.14 13.15 18.82
C LYS A 335 0.23 14.13 19.55
N SER A 336 0.20 15.41 19.18
CA SER A 336 -0.72 16.38 19.78
C SER A 336 -2.19 16.10 19.42
N LEU A 337 -2.44 15.50 18.24
CA LEU A 337 -3.77 15.16 17.74
C LEU A 337 -4.16 13.71 18.00
N ALA A 338 -3.20 12.79 18.03
CA ALA A 338 -3.35 11.34 18.14
C ALA A 338 -2.31 10.77 19.13
N PRO A 339 -2.42 11.07 20.44
CA PRO A 339 -1.36 10.79 21.41
C PRO A 339 -1.04 9.31 21.60
N LYS A 340 -1.98 8.42 21.23
CA LYS A 340 -1.83 6.96 21.35
C LYS A 340 -1.38 6.26 20.07
N ALA A 341 -1.53 6.90 18.91
CA ALA A 341 -1.09 6.30 17.64
C ALA A 341 0.44 6.28 17.57
N LEU A 342 1.01 5.23 16.96
CA LEU A 342 2.44 5.18 16.74
C LEU A 342 2.84 6.13 15.60
N VAL A 343 4.04 6.70 15.69
CA VAL A 343 4.64 7.47 14.60
C VAL A 343 5.83 6.71 14.03
N MET A 344 5.81 6.50 12.72
CA MET A 344 6.92 5.95 11.94
C MET A 344 7.61 7.08 11.16
N ASP A 345 8.94 7.12 11.20
CA ASP A 345 9.69 8.23 10.59
C ASP A 345 9.57 8.27 9.06
N GLY A 346 9.40 7.11 8.42
CA GLY A 346 9.25 7.00 6.96
C GLY A 346 10.53 7.25 6.17
N SER A 347 11.68 7.31 6.85
CA SER A 347 12.95 7.62 6.21
C SER A 347 13.46 6.44 5.37
N PHE A 348 14.07 6.75 4.22
CA PHE A 348 14.76 5.74 3.41
C PHE A 348 16.04 6.27 2.76
N ALA A 349 17.12 6.28 3.52
CA ALA A 349 18.42 6.74 3.05
C ALA A 349 19.37 5.56 2.80
N ARG A 350 19.73 5.35 1.52
CA ARG A 350 20.64 4.28 1.11
C ARG A 350 22.10 4.71 1.34
N ASN A 351 22.58 4.48 2.56
CA ASN A 351 23.93 4.84 2.97
C ASN A 351 24.72 3.60 3.39
N ASP A 352 25.99 3.50 2.95
CA ASP A 352 26.91 2.43 3.31
C ASP A 352 27.30 2.50 4.81
N ALA A 353 27.37 3.71 5.36
CA ALA A 353 27.45 3.96 6.78
C ALA A 353 26.03 3.91 7.37
N ILE A 354 25.62 2.73 7.81
CA ILE A 354 24.25 2.40 8.23
C ILE A 354 23.71 3.32 9.33
N GLU A 355 24.57 3.75 10.24
CA GLU A 355 24.23 4.74 11.28
C GLU A 355 23.78 6.09 10.72
N HIS A 356 24.14 6.42 9.48
CA HIS A 356 23.72 7.62 8.77
C HIS A 356 22.49 7.40 7.87
N SER A 357 21.97 6.17 7.77
CA SER A 357 20.68 5.91 7.14
C SER A 357 19.48 6.36 7.98
N HIS A 358 19.72 6.68 9.26
CA HIS A 358 18.70 7.09 10.22
C HIS A 358 19.14 8.38 10.91
N ASP A 359 18.22 9.33 11.09
CA ASP A 359 18.54 10.57 11.79
C ASP A 359 18.63 10.32 13.30
N HIS A 360 19.72 10.75 13.94
CA HIS A 360 19.94 10.53 15.37
C HIS A 360 18.90 11.23 16.27
N GLN A 361 18.32 12.35 15.82
CA GLN A 361 17.28 13.02 16.58
C GLN A 361 15.97 12.22 16.54
N ALA A 362 15.60 11.70 15.38
CA ALA A 362 14.45 10.81 15.24
C ALA A 362 14.62 9.54 16.08
N LEU A 363 15.80 8.89 15.99
CA LEU A 363 16.10 7.68 16.76
C LEU A 363 15.97 7.87 18.28
N ARG A 364 16.39 9.01 18.82
CA ARG A 364 16.44 9.28 20.27
C ARG A 364 15.15 9.86 20.84
N SER A 365 14.20 10.23 20.00
CA SER A 365 13.01 10.94 20.44
C SER A 365 11.91 9.99 20.91
N GLU A 366 11.20 10.39 21.97
CA GLU A 366 9.98 9.67 22.40
C GLU A 366 8.78 9.91 21.47
N LEU A 367 8.88 10.89 20.56
CA LEU A 367 7.82 11.19 19.59
C LEU A 367 7.80 10.23 18.41
N VAL A 368 8.93 9.55 18.14
CA VAL A 368 9.08 8.58 17.05
C VAL A 368 9.12 7.18 17.67
N ASP A 369 8.15 6.35 17.34
CA ASP A 369 8.03 5.01 17.90
C ASP A 369 8.72 3.95 17.03
N ILE A 370 8.70 4.18 15.73
CA ILE A 370 9.16 3.22 14.73
C ILE A 370 10.12 3.92 13.76
N VAL A 371 11.23 3.26 13.50
CA VAL A 371 12.05 3.53 12.31
C VAL A 371 12.01 2.31 11.39
N GLY A 372 12.23 2.53 10.10
CA GLY A 372 12.25 1.44 9.14
C GLY A 372 13.26 1.58 8.02
N TYR A 373 13.29 0.57 7.17
CA TYR A 373 14.09 0.52 5.95
C TYR A 373 13.41 -0.40 4.93
N HIS A 374 13.71 -0.20 3.64
CA HIS A 374 13.17 -0.99 2.53
C HIS A 374 14.24 -1.87 1.89
N TYR A 375 13.96 -3.16 1.68
CA TYR A 375 14.94 -4.16 1.23
C TYR A 375 14.56 -4.76 -0.13
N TYR A 376 15.17 -4.24 -1.19
CA TYR A 376 14.90 -4.69 -2.55
C TYR A 376 16.08 -5.45 -3.17
N GLY A 377 15.77 -6.56 -3.84
CA GLY A 377 16.76 -7.37 -4.56
C GLY A 377 17.80 -7.99 -3.62
N TYR A 378 19.07 -8.00 -4.05
CA TYR A 378 20.14 -8.69 -3.31
C TYR A 378 21.01 -7.75 -2.46
N GLY A 379 20.97 -6.45 -2.75
CA GLY A 379 21.97 -5.50 -2.27
C GLY A 379 21.91 -5.23 -0.78
N ASP A 380 20.71 -5.15 -0.19
CA ASP A 380 20.54 -4.57 1.15
C ASP A 380 20.17 -5.59 2.23
N LYS A 381 19.95 -6.87 1.89
CA LYS A 381 19.49 -7.87 2.89
C LYS A 381 20.49 -8.10 4.03
N TRP A 382 21.78 -7.89 3.79
CA TRP A 382 22.84 -8.14 4.77
C TRP A 382 22.87 -7.13 5.94
N ARG A 383 22.23 -5.97 5.80
CA ARG A 383 22.26 -4.89 6.81
C ARG A 383 21.14 -4.96 7.85
N VAL A 384 20.16 -5.87 7.71
CA VAL A 384 19.03 -6.03 8.65
C VAL A 384 19.49 -6.07 10.12
N GLU A 385 20.49 -6.88 10.46
CA GLU A 385 21.04 -6.94 11.82
C GLU A 385 21.55 -5.58 12.31
N LYS A 386 22.23 -4.82 11.45
CA LYS A 386 22.80 -3.53 11.83
C LYS A 386 21.72 -2.46 11.96
N ASP A 387 20.76 -2.41 11.05
CA ASP A 387 19.63 -1.48 11.11
C ASP A 387 18.82 -1.70 12.40
N VAL A 388 18.52 -2.96 12.74
CA VAL A 388 17.82 -3.30 13.99
C VAL A 388 18.64 -2.94 15.23
N LYS A 389 19.97 -3.15 15.21
CA LYS A 389 20.85 -2.74 16.32
C LYS A 389 20.84 -1.24 16.54
N VAL A 390 20.85 -0.43 15.47
CA VAL A 390 20.78 1.03 15.56
C VAL A 390 19.47 1.47 16.22
N ALA A 391 18.33 0.93 15.77
CA ALA A 391 17.03 1.25 16.37
C ALA A 391 16.94 0.83 17.85
N ARG A 392 17.34 -0.41 18.16
CA ARG A 392 17.30 -0.96 19.52
C ARG A 392 18.21 -0.22 20.49
N ALA A 393 19.37 0.26 20.05
CA ALA A 393 20.28 1.05 20.87
C ALA A 393 19.64 2.35 21.40
N HIS A 394 18.54 2.79 20.79
CA HIS A 394 17.76 3.95 21.19
C HIS A 394 16.35 3.62 21.71
N GLY A 395 16.04 2.34 21.94
CA GLY A 395 14.73 1.92 22.44
C GLY A 395 13.62 2.01 21.39
N THR A 396 13.95 2.16 20.11
CA THR A 396 13.00 2.42 19.02
C THR A 396 12.67 1.14 18.28
N ALA A 397 11.39 0.91 17.98
CA ALA A 397 10.97 -0.30 17.26
C ALA A 397 11.43 -0.24 15.80
N PHE A 398 11.74 -1.40 15.22
CA PHE A 398 12.17 -1.51 13.84
C PHE A 398 11.17 -2.30 13.00
N ILE A 399 10.76 -1.74 11.86
CA ILE A 399 9.91 -2.38 10.86
C ILE A 399 10.63 -2.39 9.50
N CYS A 400 10.61 -3.55 8.84
CA CYS A 400 10.90 -3.66 7.42
C CYS A 400 9.65 -3.20 6.65
N GLY A 401 9.66 -1.93 6.26
CA GLY A 401 8.49 -1.22 5.71
C GLY A 401 8.10 -1.71 4.31
N GLU A 402 9.09 -2.14 3.53
CA GLU A 402 8.92 -2.80 2.25
C GLU A 402 10.07 -3.79 2.02
N TYR A 403 9.78 -4.91 1.37
CA TYR A 403 10.81 -5.77 0.82
C TYR A 403 10.30 -6.58 -0.36
N GLY A 404 11.22 -7.07 -1.18
CA GLY A 404 10.87 -8.00 -2.23
C GLY A 404 11.87 -8.03 -3.37
N PHE A 405 11.40 -8.55 -4.49
CA PHE A 405 12.15 -8.69 -5.74
C PHE A 405 13.37 -9.61 -5.59
N PHE A 406 13.29 -10.58 -4.67
CA PHE A 406 14.32 -11.60 -4.50
C PHE A 406 14.23 -12.69 -5.58
N ALA A 407 15.30 -13.48 -5.70
CA ALA A 407 15.45 -14.51 -6.73
C ALA A 407 14.27 -15.48 -6.82
N ASP A 408 13.85 -15.96 -5.67
CA ASP A 408 13.00 -17.14 -5.51
C ASP A 408 12.41 -17.15 -4.09
N GLY A 409 11.44 -18.04 -3.85
CA GLY A 409 10.79 -18.16 -2.54
C GLY A 409 11.75 -18.52 -1.39
N GLN A 410 12.84 -19.23 -1.65
CA GLN A 410 13.81 -19.59 -0.61
C GLN A 410 14.53 -18.35 -0.06
N GLN A 411 14.82 -17.37 -0.92
CA GLN A 411 15.37 -16.08 -0.48
C GLN A 411 14.39 -15.27 0.37
N PHE A 412 13.08 -15.38 0.13
CA PHE A 412 12.06 -14.79 1.00
C PHE A 412 12.04 -15.47 2.36
N GLU A 413 12.07 -16.81 2.42
CA GLU A 413 12.13 -17.56 3.67
C GLU A 413 13.37 -17.20 4.50
N TYR A 414 14.55 -17.16 3.88
CA TYR A 414 15.79 -16.79 4.58
C TYR A 414 15.75 -15.36 5.11
N PHE A 415 15.23 -14.43 4.32
CA PHE A 415 15.09 -13.03 4.74
C PHE A 415 14.14 -12.90 5.94
N LEU A 416 12.95 -13.50 5.85
CA LEU A 416 11.96 -13.48 6.93
C LEU A 416 12.49 -14.10 8.22
N LYS A 417 13.19 -15.24 8.12
CA LYS A 417 13.85 -15.88 9.26
C LYS A 417 14.95 -15.02 9.85
N HIS A 418 15.74 -14.33 9.00
CA HIS A 418 16.76 -13.41 9.48
C HIS A 418 16.12 -12.23 10.22
N CYS A 419 15.07 -11.60 9.67
CA CYS A 419 14.29 -10.57 10.34
C CYS A 419 13.74 -11.04 11.69
N ASP A 420 13.22 -12.26 11.77
CA ASP A 420 12.75 -12.85 13.02
C ASP A 420 13.88 -12.92 14.06
N GLN A 421 15.00 -13.54 13.70
CA GLN A 421 16.18 -13.71 14.57
C GLN A 421 16.74 -12.38 15.09
N GLN A 422 16.71 -11.33 14.27
CA GLN A 422 17.19 -10.01 14.67
C GLN A 422 16.19 -9.26 15.55
N GLY A 423 14.93 -9.70 15.62
CA GLY A 423 13.88 -9.07 16.43
C GLY A 423 13.21 -7.90 15.72
N VAL A 424 13.06 -7.97 14.39
CA VAL A 424 12.21 -7.04 13.62
C VAL A 424 10.76 -7.17 14.12
N SER A 425 10.07 -6.04 14.30
CA SER A 425 8.67 -6.00 14.78
C SER A 425 7.67 -6.31 13.66
N GLY A 426 7.95 -5.91 12.43
CA GLY A 426 7.06 -6.13 11.29
C GLY A 426 7.80 -6.23 9.97
N THR A 427 7.31 -7.05 9.05
CA THR A 427 7.81 -7.12 7.66
C THR A 427 6.67 -7.03 6.67
N LEU A 428 6.79 -6.20 5.64
CA LEU A 428 5.75 -6.01 4.62
C LEU A 428 6.30 -6.21 3.20
N ALA A 429 5.87 -7.27 2.51
CA ALA A 429 6.30 -7.51 1.13
C ALA A 429 5.59 -6.57 0.15
N TRP A 430 6.33 -6.08 -0.84
CA TRP A 430 5.80 -5.26 -1.92
C TRP A 430 5.50 -6.12 -3.17
N SER A 431 4.25 -6.25 -3.64
CA SER A 431 2.99 -5.80 -3.04
C SER A 431 1.79 -6.67 -3.43
N LEU A 432 0.71 -6.61 -2.65
CA LEU A 432 -0.55 -7.37 -2.85
C LEU A 432 -1.51 -6.66 -3.83
N ARG A 433 -2.28 -7.44 -4.59
CA ARG A 433 -3.49 -6.97 -5.30
C ARG A 433 -4.70 -7.87 -5.04
N PRO A 434 -5.93 -7.31 -4.96
CA PRO A 434 -7.14 -8.09 -4.71
C PRO A 434 -7.74 -8.69 -5.98
N HIS A 435 -8.72 -9.57 -5.80
CA HIS A 435 -9.68 -9.88 -6.85
C HIS A 435 -10.39 -8.62 -7.33
N SER A 436 -10.77 -8.58 -8.61
CA SER A 436 -11.49 -7.47 -9.21
C SER A 436 -13.00 -7.70 -9.25
N VAL A 437 -13.76 -6.61 -9.15
CA VAL A 437 -15.21 -6.59 -9.43
C VAL A 437 -15.57 -7.08 -10.84
N LYS A 438 -14.60 -7.06 -11.78
CA LYS A 438 -14.76 -7.53 -13.17
C LYS A 438 -14.43 -9.02 -13.36
N GLY A 439 -14.14 -9.73 -12.26
CA GLY A 439 -13.62 -11.09 -12.25
C GLY A 439 -12.14 -11.15 -12.61
N GLY A 440 -11.43 -12.16 -12.08
CA GLY A 440 -9.96 -12.22 -12.09
C GLY A 440 -9.33 -11.28 -11.05
N PHE A 441 -8.06 -10.92 -11.23
CA PHE A 441 -7.29 -10.08 -10.30
C PHE A 441 -6.85 -8.75 -10.90
N GLN A 442 -6.78 -7.71 -10.07
CA GLN A 442 -6.00 -6.53 -10.41
C GLN A 442 -4.52 -6.92 -10.48
N THR A 443 -3.77 -6.39 -11.45
CA THR A 443 -2.34 -6.72 -11.64
C THR A 443 -1.51 -5.44 -11.75
N HIS A 444 -0.27 -5.49 -11.25
CA HIS A 444 0.69 -4.40 -11.38
C HIS A 444 2.10 -4.92 -11.66
N GLY A 445 2.81 -4.29 -12.60
CA GLY A 445 4.15 -4.69 -13.00
C GLY A 445 5.22 -3.76 -12.44
N GLU A 446 6.25 -4.33 -11.83
CA GLU A 446 7.36 -3.61 -11.20
C GLU A 446 8.59 -3.54 -12.12
N GLY A 447 8.44 -3.97 -13.38
CA GLY A 447 9.53 -4.18 -14.34
C GLY A 447 10.27 -5.50 -14.11
N ASN A 448 11.20 -5.85 -15.00
CA ASN A 448 12.05 -7.05 -14.88
C ASN A 448 11.29 -8.37 -14.60
N GLU A 449 10.13 -8.55 -15.23
CA GLU A 449 9.24 -9.73 -15.05
C GLU A 449 8.72 -9.92 -13.62
N ILE A 450 8.76 -8.85 -12.82
CA ILE A 450 8.23 -8.81 -11.46
C ILE A 450 6.83 -8.24 -11.49
N TRP A 451 5.91 -8.92 -10.81
CA TRP A 451 4.52 -8.53 -10.72
C TRP A 451 4.01 -8.58 -9.29
N SER A 452 2.90 -7.87 -9.05
CA SER A 452 2.17 -7.94 -7.80
C SER A 452 1.76 -9.36 -7.45
N TYR A 453 1.65 -9.62 -6.15
CA TYR A 453 1.25 -10.90 -5.60
C TYR A 453 -0.26 -10.96 -5.33
N HIS A 454 -0.79 -12.18 -5.35
CA HIS A 454 -2.18 -12.53 -5.08
C HIS A 454 -2.21 -13.79 -4.20
N ALA A 455 -3.21 -13.93 -3.32
CA ALA A 455 -3.34 -15.07 -2.42
C ALA A 455 -4.42 -16.05 -2.90
N PRO A 456 -4.21 -17.39 -2.79
CA PRO A 456 -3.09 -18.09 -2.14
C PRO A 456 -1.79 -18.15 -2.96
N GLY A 457 -1.83 -17.72 -4.21
CA GLY A 457 -0.68 -17.64 -5.11
C GLY A 457 -0.60 -18.82 -6.07
N TRP A 458 -0.25 -18.54 -7.33
CA TRP A 458 -0.28 -19.52 -8.42
C TRP A 458 0.98 -19.50 -9.28
N GLU A 459 1.16 -20.57 -10.05
CA GLU A 459 1.97 -20.49 -11.25
C GLU A 459 1.22 -19.68 -12.33
N PRO A 460 1.93 -18.95 -13.22
CA PRO A 460 1.28 -18.19 -14.29
C PRO A 460 0.35 -19.07 -15.13
N ALA A 461 -0.90 -18.65 -15.28
CA ALA A 461 -1.90 -19.37 -16.08
C ALA A 461 -1.39 -19.59 -17.52
N ARG A 462 -1.67 -20.76 -18.08
CA ARG A 462 -1.37 -21.05 -19.50
C ARG A 462 -2.52 -20.54 -20.37
N LEU A 463 -2.24 -19.53 -21.18
CA LEU A 463 -3.11 -19.04 -22.23
C LEU A 463 -2.76 -19.72 -23.57
N SER A 464 -3.64 -19.60 -24.56
CA SER A 464 -3.36 -20.07 -25.93
C SER A 464 -2.14 -19.37 -26.56
N THR A 465 -1.76 -18.20 -26.06
CA THR A 465 -0.62 -17.39 -26.49
C THR A 465 0.65 -17.61 -25.66
N GLY A 466 0.64 -18.52 -24.68
CA GLY A 466 1.75 -18.74 -23.75
C GLY A 466 1.35 -18.50 -22.28
N GLN A 467 2.32 -18.32 -21.40
CA GLN A 467 2.04 -17.97 -20.00
C GLN A 467 1.45 -16.56 -19.90
N HIS A 468 0.61 -16.34 -18.90
CA HIS A 468 0.06 -15.03 -18.60
C HIS A 468 1.21 -14.04 -18.31
N PRO A 469 1.36 -12.95 -19.07
CA PRO A 469 2.55 -12.10 -19.00
C PRO A 469 2.57 -11.20 -17.76
N GLU A 470 1.43 -11.05 -17.09
CA GLU A 470 1.27 -10.16 -15.92
C GLU A 470 1.19 -10.92 -14.59
N TRP A 471 1.99 -11.98 -14.45
CA TRP A 471 1.96 -12.83 -13.26
C TRP A 471 3.37 -13.15 -12.77
N ASP A 472 3.61 -13.03 -11.46
CA ASP A 472 4.92 -13.33 -10.91
C ASP A 472 5.08 -14.84 -10.75
N HIS A 473 6.12 -15.41 -11.36
CA HIS A 473 6.37 -16.85 -11.31
C HIS A 473 6.74 -17.36 -9.90
N ARG A 474 7.09 -16.47 -8.97
CA ARG A 474 7.47 -16.81 -7.59
C ARG A 474 6.32 -16.69 -6.60
N GLU A 475 5.19 -16.09 -7.01
CA GLU A 475 4.09 -15.67 -6.14
C GLU A 475 3.64 -16.76 -5.15
N ARG A 476 3.41 -17.98 -5.65
CA ARG A 476 2.97 -19.11 -4.81
C ARG A 476 3.92 -19.35 -3.65
N ASP A 477 5.22 -19.32 -3.90
CA ASP A 477 6.23 -19.58 -2.88
C ASP A 477 6.40 -18.37 -1.94
N VAL A 478 6.30 -17.15 -2.48
CA VAL A 478 6.34 -15.90 -1.71
C VAL A 478 5.18 -15.82 -0.72
N ILE A 479 3.93 -16.01 -1.17
CA ILE A 479 2.75 -15.95 -0.30
C ILE A 479 2.81 -17.01 0.80
N ARG A 480 3.26 -18.23 0.47
CA ARG A 480 3.46 -19.31 1.45
C ARG A 480 4.54 -18.97 2.47
N ALA A 481 5.69 -18.44 2.04
CA ALA A 481 6.78 -18.03 2.93
C ALA A 481 6.33 -16.95 3.92
N ILE A 482 5.60 -15.93 3.43
CA ILE A 482 5.09 -14.83 4.26
C ILE A 482 4.06 -15.36 5.26
N ARG A 483 3.09 -16.16 4.80
CA ARG A 483 2.06 -16.75 5.68
C ARG A 483 2.71 -17.61 6.76
N LYS A 484 3.66 -18.47 6.38
CA LYS A 484 4.40 -19.30 7.34
C LYS A 484 5.09 -18.45 8.41
N ALA A 485 5.88 -17.46 7.99
CA ALA A 485 6.57 -16.56 8.92
C ALA A 485 5.59 -15.84 9.87
N ALA A 486 4.43 -15.43 9.37
CA ALA A 486 3.42 -14.73 10.19
C ALA A 486 2.91 -15.56 11.38
N PHE A 487 2.80 -16.89 11.22
CA PHE A 487 2.40 -17.78 12.32
C PHE A 487 3.60 -18.20 13.19
N GLU A 488 4.78 -18.44 12.60
CA GLU A 488 6.01 -18.78 13.33
C GLU A 488 6.41 -17.70 14.34
N LEU A 489 6.17 -16.41 14.05
CA LEU A 489 6.38 -15.29 14.99
C LEU A 489 5.63 -15.44 16.32
N THR A 490 4.62 -16.29 16.37
CA THR A 490 3.83 -16.59 17.57
C THR A 490 3.94 -18.07 18.00
N ASN A 491 4.93 -18.79 17.48
CA ASN A 491 5.13 -20.24 17.67
C ASN A 491 3.90 -21.07 17.28
N GLN A 492 3.24 -20.67 16.18
CA GLN A 492 2.08 -21.37 15.62
C GLN A 492 2.41 -21.89 14.23
N GLU A 493 1.73 -22.96 13.83
CA GLU A 493 1.68 -23.39 12.45
C GLU A 493 0.50 -22.71 11.75
N PRO A 494 0.61 -22.38 10.44
CA PRO A 494 -0.51 -21.84 9.70
C PRO A 494 -1.71 -22.82 9.69
N PRO A 495 -2.91 -22.42 10.14
CA PRO A 495 -4.08 -23.29 10.11
C PRO A 495 -4.53 -23.55 8.66
N PRO A 496 -5.34 -24.59 8.40
CA PRO A 496 -5.98 -24.77 7.10
C PRO A 496 -6.85 -23.56 6.74
N ILE A 497 -6.82 -23.17 5.47
CA ILE A 497 -7.62 -22.07 4.93
C ILE A 497 -9.08 -22.49 4.86
N ARG A 498 -9.94 -21.73 5.54
CA ARG A 498 -11.40 -21.83 5.47
C ARG A 498 -11.96 -20.65 4.69
N LEU A 499 -12.74 -20.94 3.65
CA LEU A 499 -13.40 -19.92 2.84
C LEU A 499 -14.73 -19.55 3.48
N GLU A 500 -14.85 -18.31 3.96
CA GLU A 500 -16.02 -17.86 4.74
C GLU A 500 -17.09 -17.15 3.90
N HIS A 501 -16.87 -16.98 2.60
CA HIS A 501 -17.83 -16.39 1.68
C HIS A 501 -17.86 -17.11 0.33
N SER A 502 -18.94 -16.91 -0.40
CA SER A 502 -19.17 -17.55 -1.69
C SER A 502 -18.71 -16.64 -2.84
N PRO A 503 -18.36 -17.20 -4.01
CA PRO A 503 -18.17 -16.40 -5.21
C PRO A 503 -19.50 -15.79 -5.67
N GLU A 504 -19.43 -14.71 -6.43
CA GLU A 504 -20.61 -14.06 -7.02
C GLU A 504 -20.58 -14.19 -8.54
N LEU A 505 -21.42 -15.08 -9.08
CA LEU A 505 -21.57 -15.32 -10.52
C LEU A 505 -22.41 -14.22 -11.19
N PHE A 506 -22.00 -13.78 -12.37
CA PHE A 506 -22.79 -12.86 -13.20
C PHE A 506 -22.51 -13.05 -14.70
N LEU A 507 -23.52 -12.76 -15.51
CA LEU A 507 -23.37 -12.76 -16.97
C LEU A 507 -22.53 -11.56 -17.42
N CYS A 508 -21.67 -11.78 -18.41
CA CYS A 508 -21.04 -10.70 -19.14
C CYS A 508 -22.09 -9.94 -19.97
N SER A 509 -21.80 -8.71 -20.38
CA SER A 509 -22.76 -7.80 -21.03
C SER A 509 -23.41 -8.35 -22.31
N ASN A 510 -22.73 -9.25 -23.03
CA ASN A 510 -23.27 -9.92 -24.22
C ASN A 510 -24.12 -11.17 -23.89
N GLY A 511 -24.11 -11.65 -22.65
CA GLY A 511 -24.80 -12.88 -22.24
C GLY A 511 -24.22 -14.18 -22.80
N GLU A 512 -23.19 -14.12 -23.64
CA GLU A 512 -22.52 -15.29 -24.27
C GLU A 512 -21.55 -15.99 -23.31
N SER A 513 -21.15 -15.28 -22.26
CA SER A 513 -20.26 -15.79 -21.22
C SER A 513 -20.71 -15.31 -19.84
N PHE A 514 -20.27 -16.01 -18.81
CA PHE A 514 -20.36 -15.54 -17.43
C PHE A 514 -18.96 -15.44 -16.83
N THR A 515 -18.86 -14.71 -15.74
CA THR A 515 -17.67 -14.59 -14.90
C THR A 515 -18.10 -14.56 -13.43
N TRP A 516 -17.15 -14.40 -12.52
CA TRP A 516 -17.44 -14.28 -11.10
C TRP A 516 -16.50 -13.33 -10.38
N ARG A 517 -17.00 -12.74 -9.29
CA ARG A 517 -16.14 -12.16 -8.25
C ARG A 517 -15.56 -13.30 -7.42
N GLY A 518 -14.25 -13.30 -7.26
CA GLY A 518 -13.51 -14.37 -6.59
C GLY A 518 -13.73 -14.40 -5.08
N VAL A 519 -13.10 -15.40 -4.45
CA VAL A 519 -13.12 -15.61 -3.01
C VAL A 519 -11.70 -15.52 -2.49
N ALA A 520 -11.45 -14.63 -1.53
CA ALA A 520 -10.15 -14.51 -0.88
C ALA A 520 -9.66 -15.88 -0.41
N TRP A 521 -8.45 -16.26 -0.81
CA TRP A 521 -7.81 -17.54 -0.54
C TRP A 521 -8.41 -18.80 -1.20
N ALA A 522 -9.39 -18.67 -2.11
CA ALA A 522 -9.74 -19.80 -2.97
C ALA A 522 -8.58 -20.09 -3.92
N ASP A 523 -8.19 -21.36 -4.01
CA ASP A 523 -7.14 -21.85 -4.91
C ASP A 523 -7.73 -22.24 -6.27
N SER A 524 -8.94 -22.82 -6.22
CA SER A 524 -9.73 -23.19 -7.39
C SER A 524 -11.23 -23.14 -7.07
N TYR A 525 -12.07 -23.47 -8.06
CA TYR A 525 -13.51 -23.48 -7.96
C TYR A 525 -14.11 -24.76 -8.53
N GLU A 526 -15.25 -25.14 -7.97
CA GLU A 526 -16.13 -26.15 -8.52
C GLU A 526 -17.40 -25.51 -9.08
N LEU A 527 -17.75 -25.91 -10.29
CA LEU A 527 -18.99 -25.57 -10.97
C LEU A 527 -19.97 -26.73 -10.88
N TRP A 528 -21.20 -26.42 -10.47
CA TRP A 528 -22.30 -27.37 -10.36
C TRP A 528 -23.49 -26.87 -11.17
N ILE A 529 -24.23 -27.80 -11.76
CA ILE A 529 -25.32 -27.52 -12.70
C ILE A 529 -26.62 -28.17 -12.25
N SER A 530 -27.73 -27.58 -12.65
CA SER A 530 -29.06 -28.19 -12.62
C SER A 530 -29.83 -27.81 -13.88
N PRO A 531 -30.42 -28.79 -14.61
CA PRO A 531 -31.37 -28.51 -15.67
C PRO A 531 -32.48 -27.56 -15.20
N ALA A 532 -32.75 -26.51 -15.96
CA ALA A 532 -33.87 -25.63 -15.67
C ALA A 532 -35.17 -26.29 -16.14
N GLY A 533 -35.86 -27.03 -15.25
CA GLY A 533 -37.23 -27.48 -15.50
C GLY A 533 -38.19 -26.31 -15.67
N GLN A 534 -39.21 -26.45 -16.52
CA GLN A 534 -40.30 -25.50 -16.62
C GLN A 534 -41.24 -25.67 -15.41
N ALA A 535 -41.21 -24.66 -14.53
CA ALA A 535 -42.18 -24.36 -13.45
C ALA A 535 -42.41 -25.39 -12.31
N GLU A 536 -42.50 -24.83 -11.08
CA GLU A 536 -43.09 -25.37 -9.83
C GLU A 536 -42.30 -26.38 -8.96
N PRO A 537 -42.51 -26.32 -7.62
CA PRO A 537 -42.15 -25.26 -6.67
C PRO A 537 -40.72 -25.49 -6.11
N ALA A 538 -40.32 -24.74 -5.09
CA ALA A 538 -39.01 -24.79 -4.41
C ALA A 538 -38.70 -26.12 -3.67
N GLN A 539 -39.04 -27.28 -4.22
CA GLN A 539 -38.46 -28.56 -3.83
C GLN A 539 -37.00 -28.60 -4.32
N GLU A 540 -36.13 -29.08 -3.44
CA GLU A 540 -34.67 -29.01 -3.53
C GLU A 540 -34.15 -29.20 -4.95
N ILE A 541 -33.56 -28.14 -5.49
CA ILE A 541 -32.85 -28.20 -6.78
C ILE A 541 -31.75 -29.25 -6.63
N GLU A 542 -31.83 -30.35 -7.38
CA GLU A 542 -30.78 -31.36 -7.42
C GLU A 542 -29.56 -30.81 -8.17
N TRP A 543 -28.50 -30.51 -7.44
CA TRP A 543 -27.24 -30.03 -8.01
C TRP A 543 -26.32 -31.19 -8.39
N LYS A 544 -25.78 -31.15 -9.60
CA LYS A 544 -24.80 -32.13 -10.10
C LYS A 544 -23.46 -31.45 -10.34
N PHE A 545 -22.39 -32.08 -9.85
CA PHE A 545 -21.02 -31.65 -10.14
C PHE A 545 -20.79 -31.65 -11.64
N PHE A 546 -20.23 -30.58 -12.18
CA PHE A 546 -19.91 -30.44 -13.59
C PHE A 546 -18.40 -30.41 -13.83
N GLN A 547 -17.70 -29.53 -13.13
CA GLN A 547 -16.27 -29.31 -13.32
C GLN A 547 -15.63 -28.78 -12.03
N GLY A 548 -14.39 -29.19 -11.77
CA GLY A 548 -13.56 -28.67 -10.68
C GLY A 548 -12.20 -28.22 -11.20
N GLY A 549 -11.37 -27.65 -10.33
CA GLY A 549 -10.04 -27.15 -10.71
C GLY A 549 -10.09 -25.88 -11.58
N ILE A 550 -11.22 -25.17 -11.59
CA ILE A 550 -11.36 -23.90 -12.30
C ILE A 550 -10.58 -22.85 -11.52
N THR A 551 -9.73 -22.05 -12.16
CA THR A 551 -8.98 -20.98 -11.50
C THR A 551 -9.40 -19.60 -12.03
N ASP A 552 -9.09 -18.57 -11.26
CA ASP A 552 -9.29 -17.16 -11.61
C ASP A 552 -7.98 -16.35 -11.60
N ASN A 553 -6.82 -17.03 -11.60
CA ASN A 553 -5.47 -16.44 -11.66
C ASN A 553 -5.15 -15.82 -13.03
N ILE A 554 -5.97 -14.85 -13.42
CA ILE A 554 -5.94 -14.13 -14.69
C ILE A 554 -6.24 -12.65 -14.44
N LYS A 555 -5.72 -11.78 -15.33
CA LYS A 555 -6.00 -10.35 -15.26
C LYS A 555 -7.49 -10.04 -15.27
N GLN A 556 -7.85 -9.02 -14.50
CA GLN A 556 -9.20 -8.53 -14.38
C GLN A 556 -9.91 -8.33 -15.72
N GLY A 557 -11.15 -8.80 -15.83
CA GLY A 557 -11.97 -8.68 -17.05
C GLY A 557 -11.63 -9.67 -18.18
N HIS A 558 -10.59 -10.50 -18.02
CA HIS A 558 -10.27 -11.59 -18.94
C HIS A 558 -10.84 -12.94 -18.53
N LEU A 559 -11.27 -13.09 -17.26
CA LEU A 559 -11.94 -14.28 -16.76
C LEU A 559 -13.32 -14.42 -17.38
N LYS A 560 -13.50 -15.36 -18.32
CA LYS A 560 -14.78 -15.60 -19.00
C LYS A 560 -14.99 -17.10 -19.25
N TYR A 561 -16.15 -17.59 -18.85
CA TYR A 561 -16.62 -18.96 -19.13
C TYR A 561 -17.76 -18.93 -20.15
N SER A 562 -17.60 -19.67 -21.24
CA SER A 562 -18.57 -19.73 -22.34
C SER A 562 -19.87 -20.41 -21.90
N VAL A 563 -21.00 -19.72 -22.09
CA VAL A 563 -22.34 -20.27 -21.81
C VAL A 563 -22.68 -21.38 -22.79
N ASP A 564 -22.41 -21.16 -24.08
CA ASP A 564 -22.75 -22.11 -25.14
C ASP A 564 -21.93 -23.40 -25.04
N ASP A 565 -20.70 -23.34 -24.53
CA ASP A 565 -19.87 -24.54 -24.34
C ASP A 565 -20.50 -25.46 -23.29
N ILE A 566 -20.95 -24.90 -22.16
CA ILE A 566 -21.60 -25.65 -21.09
C ILE A 566 -22.94 -26.21 -21.57
N LEU A 567 -23.77 -25.37 -22.20
CA LEU A 567 -25.09 -25.79 -22.69
C LEU A 567 -24.98 -26.93 -23.73
N ARG A 568 -23.99 -26.86 -24.63
CA ARG A 568 -23.71 -27.94 -25.59
C ARG A 568 -23.24 -29.22 -24.91
N LEU A 569 -22.36 -29.13 -23.92
CA LEU A 569 -21.86 -30.29 -23.17
C LEU A 569 -22.96 -30.99 -22.39
N VAL A 570 -23.91 -30.23 -21.82
CA VAL A 570 -25.06 -30.79 -21.06
C VAL A 570 -26.25 -31.13 -21.96
N ASN A 571 -26.21 -30.73 -23.25
CA ASN A 571 -27.28 -30.91 -24.23
C ASN A 571 -28.63 -30.33 -23.78
N CYS A 572 -28.66 -29.03 -23.46
CA CYS A 572 -29.86 -28.34 -23.03
C CYS A 572 -29.84 -26.84 -23.42
N ASN A 573 -31.02 -26.20 -23.43
CA ASN A 573 -31.14 -24.79 -23.82
C ASN A 573 -31.07 -23.81 -22.64
N SER A 574 -31.22 -24.31 -21.40
CA SER A 574 -31.15 -23.49 -20.19
C SER A 574 -30.70 -24.33 -18.99
N LEU A 575 -29.81 -23.74 -18.20
CA LEU A 575 -29.29 -24.31 -16.96
C LEU A 575 -29.37 -23.30 -15.82
N ARG A 576 -29.44 -23.80 -14.60
CA ARG A 576 -28.97 -23.07 -13.43
C ARG A 576 -27.57 -23.58 -13.09
N ILE A 577 -26.71 -22.66 -12.69
CA ILE A 577 -25.35 -22.96 -12.22
C ILE A 577 -25.13 -22.37 -10.83
N ILE A 578 -24.34 -23.05 -10.01
CA ILE A 578 -23.77 -22.53 -8.77
C ILE A 578 -22.29 -22.87 -8.75
N MET A 579 -21.53 -22.04 -8.02
CA MET A 579 -20.09 -22.20 -7.89
C MET A 579 -19.68 -22.11 -6.42
N ARG A 580 -18.65 -22.86 -6.01
CA ARG A 580 -17.99 -22.66 -4.71
C ARG A 580 -16.48 -22.63 -4.90
N GLY A 581 -15.80 -21.86 -4.07
CA GLY A 581 -14.33 -21.90 -3.98
C GLY A 581 -13.87 -23.16 -3.24
N ILE A 582 -12.68 -23.62 -3.56
CA ILE A 582 -11.93 -24.69 -2.90
C ILE A 582 -10.59 -24.09 -2.45
N SER A 583 -10.24 -24.22 -1.18
CA SER A 583 -8.96 -23.71 -0.68
C SER A 583 -7.78 -24.59 -1.11
N ALA A 584 -6.55 -24.10 -0.95
CA ALA A 584 -5.33 -24.87 -1.22
C ALA A 584 -5.21 -26.13 -0.33
N ASP A 585 -5.96 -26.19 0.78
CA ASP A 585 -6.07 -27.36 1.65
C ASP A 585 -7.19 -28.34 1.23
N ASN A 586 -7.76 -28.16 0.03
CA ASN A 586 -8.89 -28.91 -0.52
C ASN A 586 -10.18 -28.81 0.33
N LEU A 587 -10.37 -27.71 1.07
CA LEU A 587 -11.58 -27.48 1.84
C LEU A 587 -12.60 -26.67 1.02
N PRO A 588 -13.85 -27.15 0.89
CA PRO A 588 -14.87 -26.44 0.15
C PRO A 588 -15.43 -25.24 0.92
N GLY A 589 -15.61 -24.13 0.22
CA GLY A 589 -16.36 -22.96 0.67
C GLY A 589 -17.87 -23.08 0.43
N PRO A 590 -18.63 -22.05 0.82
CA PRO A 590 -20.06 -21.98 0.55
C PRO A 590 -20.37 -21.77 -0.94
N PHE A 591 -21.51 -22.29 -1.38
CA PHE A 591 -22.00 -22.10 -2.74
C PHE A 591 -22.50 -20.67 -2.98
N SER A 592 -22.29 -20.19 -4.21
CA SER A 592 -22.84 -18.95 -4.73
C SER A 592 -24.36 -18.98 -4.78
N LYS A 593 -24.96 -17.80 -4.95
CA LYS A 593 -26.34 -17.74 -5.45
C LYS A 593 -26.42 -18.39 -6.84
N PRO A 594 -27.53 -19.08 -7.16
CA PRO A 594 -27.72 -19.65 -8.50
C PRO A 594 -27.76 -18.57 -9.59
N LEU A 595 -27.04 -18.80 -10.68
CA LEU A 595 -27.15 -18.02 -11.92
C LEU A 595 -27.87 -18.86 -12.98
N ARG A 596 -28.85 -18.27 -13.67
CA ARG A 596 -29.47 -18.92 -14.84
C ARG A 596 -28.71 -18.54 -16.09
N ILE A 597 -28.35 -19.54 -16.89
CA ILE A 597 -27.77 -19.37 -18.21
C ILE A 597 -28.72 -19.97 -19.26
N THR A 598 -28.78 -19.36 -20.43
CA THR A 598 -29.69 -19.73 -21.53
C THR A 598 -28.96 -19.55 -22.85
N SER A 599 -29.25 -20.44 -23.80
CA SER A 599 -28.68 -20.33 -25.14
C SER A 599 -29.15 -19.03 -25.81
N GLN A 600 -28.20 -18.29 -26.36
CA GLN A 600 -28.44 -17.07 -27.14
C GLN A 600 -28.65 -17.41 -28.63
N ILE A 601 -29.32 -18.53 -28.96
CA ILE A 601 -29.71 -18.78 -30.35
C ILE A 601 -30.65 -17.65 -30.77
N SER A 602 -30.08 -16.69 -31.49
CA SER A 602 -30.84 -15.71 -32.27
C SER A 602 -31.86 -16.47 -33.10
N SER A 603 -33.12 -16.05 -32.96
CA SER A 603 -34.22 -16.46 -33.82
C SER A 603 -34.02 -16.11 -35.30
N ASP A 604 -32.90 -15.50 -35.70
CA ASP A 604 -32.63 -15.06 -37.08
C ASP A 604 -31.75 -16.02 -37.89
N LYS A 605 -31.47 -17.23 -37.38
CA LYS A 605 -30.88 -18.32 -38.19
C LYS A 605 -31.63 -19.64 -38.03
N LEU A 606 -32.94 -19.61 -38.25
CA LEU A 606 -33.64 -20.76 -38.80
C LEU A 606 -33.59 -20.65 -40.33
N ASP A 607 -32.50 -21.10 -40.94
CA ASP A 607 -32.52 -21.45 -42.36
C ASP A 607 -33.33 -22.75 -42.51
N PRO A 608 -34.40 -22.76 -43.34
CA PRO A 608 -35.15 -23.97 -43.58
C PRO A 608 -34.37 -24.88 -44.53
N ALA A 609 -34.01 -26.05 -44.01
CA ALA A 609 -33.70 -27.29 -44.73
C ALA A 609 -32.45 -27.30 -45.65
N THR A 610 -31.51 -28.21 -45.33
CA THR A 610 -31.04 -29.24 -46.29
C THR A 610 -30.31 -30.39 -45.56
N PRO A 611 -30.34 -31.63 -46.09
CA PRO A 611 -30.08 -32.85 -45.33
C PRO A 611 -28.64 -33.38 -45.42
N SER A 612 -28.28 -34.15 -44.39
CA SER A 612 -27.27 -35.22 -44.33
C SER A 612 -25.92 -34.99 -45.05
N GLY A 613 -24.88 -34.75 -44.26
CA GLY A 613 -23.48 -34.88 -44.69
C GLY A 613 -22.56 -35.04 -43.50
N ALA A 614 -22.07 -36.26 -43.28
CA ALA A 614 -21.11 -36.58 -42.23
C ALA A 614 -19.81 -35.78 -42.39
N SER A 615 -19.40 -35.06 -41.34
CA SER A 615 -18.00 -34.70 -41.12
C SER A 615 -17.75 -34.52 -39.63
N LYS A 616 -16.85 -35.34 -39.08
CA LYS A 616 -16.28 -35.16 -37.73
C LYS A 616 -15.33 -33.97 -37.73
N PRO A 617 -15.27 -33.15 -36.67
CA PRO A 617 -14.05 -32.48 -36.29
C PRO A 617 -13.39 -33.20 -35.12
N ILE A 618 -12.14 -33.58 -35.34
CA ILE A 618 -11.15 -33.98 -34.35
C ILE A 618 -10.59 -32.69 -33.75
N ILE A 619 -10.73 -32.45 -32.44
CA ILE A 619 -9.70 -31.73 -31.66
C ILE A 619 -9.55 -32.41 -30.28
N LYS A 620 -8.29 -32.74 -30.00
CA LYS A 620 -7.80 -33.47 -28.84
C LYS A 620 -8.08 -32.73 -27.53
N CYS A 621 -8.75 -33.43 -26.63
CA CYS A 621 -8.73 -33.14 -25.20
C CYS A 621 -7.39 -33.66 -24.66
N ASN A 622 -6.44 -32.77 -24.37
CA ASN A 622 -5.32 -33.14 -23.52
C ASN A 622 -5.80 -32.97 -22.08
N ILE A 623 -6.16 -34.11 -21.49
CA ILE A 623 -6.21 -34.32 -20.05
C ILE A 623 -4.78 -34.12 -19.54
N LEU A 624 -4.56 -33.08 -18.74
CA LEU A 624 -3.59 -33.02 -17.64
C LEU A 624 -4.09 -32.00 -16.63
#